data_AF-A0A5C8ZEK3-F1
#
_entry.id   AF-A0A5C8ZEK3-F1
#
_cell.length_a   1.000
_cell.length_b   1.000
_cell.length_c   1.000
_cell.angle_alpha   90.00
_cell.angle_beta   90.00
_cell.angle_gamma   90.00
#
_symmetry.space_group_name_H-M   'P 1'
#
loop_
_entity.id
_entity.type
_entity.pdbx_description
1 polymer ?
#
loop_
_entity_poly.entity_id
_entity_poly.type
_entity_poly.pdbx_seq_one_letter_code
_entity_poly.pdbx_strand_id
1 'polypeptide(L)'
;MPPRSRVPAALEQLGGIASWTRLTGETSHSAVVRAVTSGAVVRVLPGVLALPDRADSPGGRSLAALVFAGAPAALSHTTALDLHGLPVPAEVLRAAVHVSVPHHRRRTVPTGSSWRVELHRCRSDAARVLRGGLEVVTAARAVVDSWPLLSGSDQRAPALVGVRRRLVTPTGLDDALSARRQAGGVSELRRLVAAIRAGCRSELELWGYERVFTGPAFAGLHRQVEVRVDGRTSVLDCYDEAAALALELDGRAGVPRLPAGPGARRRARRPPGEGRHPDGEVLAPATHAGTGGVPPRGAGRRGAASLAARASGAAGRGRGAGRR
;
A
#
# COMPACT_ATOMS: atom_id res chain seq x y z
N MET A 1 -52.37 10.22 -5.02
CA MET A 1 -50.97 10.14 -4.53
C MET A 1 -50.62 11.43 -3.81
N PRO A 2 -50.15 11.40 -2.56
CA PRO A 2 -49.63 12.61 -1.93
C PRO A 2 -48.45 13.14 -2.75
N PRO A 3 -48.25 14.47 -2.84
CA PRO A 3 -47.12 15.03 -3.54
C PRO A 3 -45.84 14.47 -2.92
N ARG A 4 -45.00 13.80 -3.74
CA ARG A 4 -43.68 13.32 -3.32
C ARG A 4 -42.96 14.48 -2.65
N SER A 5 -42.48 14.27 -1.43
CA SER A 5 -41.76 15.32 -0.71
C SER A 5 -40.59 15.78 -1.57
N ARG A 6 -40.39 17.09 -1.70
CA ARG A 6 -39.28 17.65 -2.50
C ARG A 6 -37.90 17.32 -1.91
N VAL A 7 -37.85 16.84 -0.67
CA VAL A 7 -36.61 16.63 0.10
C VAL A 7 -35.77 15.45 -0.42
N PRO A 8 -36.30 14.22 -0.61
CA PRO A 8 -35.52 13.14 -1.23
C PRO A 8 -34.98 13.51 -2.62
N ALA A 9 -35.79 14.14 -3.47
CA ALA A 9 -35.36 14.57 -4.80
C ALA A 9 -34.23 15.63 -4.74
N ALA A 10 -34.35 16.62 -3.85
CA ALA A 10 -33.28 17.59 -3.62
C ALA A 10 -32.01 16.90 -3.09
N LEU A 11 -32.16 15.92 -2.20
CA LEU A 11 -31.03 15.17 -1.66
C LEU A 11 -30.35 14.31 -2.73
N GLU A 12 -31.11 13.67 -3.62
CA GLU A 12 -30.58 12.94 -4.80
C GLU A 12 -29.74 13.85 -5.70
N GLN A 13 -30.21 15.06 -5.99
CA GLN A 13 -29.47 16.07 -6.76
C GLN A 13 -28.16 16.49 -6.08
N LEU A 14 -28.11 16.39 -4.75
CA LEU A 14 -26.92 16.64 -3.94
C LEU A 14 -26.04 15.38 -3.74
N GLY A 15 -26.28 14.31 -4.48
CA GLY A 15 -25.51 13.06 -4.37
C GLY A 15 -25.97 12.13 -3.25
N GLY A 16 -27.20 12.32 -2.76
CA GLY A 16 -27.84 11.47 -1.76
C GLY A 16 -27.44 11.76 -0.31
N ILE A 17 -26.51 12.69 -0.06
CA ILE A 17 -26.03 13.06 1.27
C ILE A 17 -25.74 14.56 1.32
N ALA A 18 -26.24 15.24 2.34
CA ALA A 18 -26.04 16.69 2.50
C ALA A 18 -26.06 17.10 3.97
N SER A 19 -25.53 18.29 4.26
CA SER A 19 -25.72 18.89 5.56
C SER A 19 -27.16 19.37 5.74
N TRP A 20 -27.63 19.41 6.98
CA TRP A 20 -28.93 19.97 7.34
C TRP A 20 -29.10 21.36 6.75
N THR A 21 -28.13 22.25 7.00
CA THR A 21 -28.13 23.64 6.52
C THR A 21 -28.28 23.73 5.00
N ARG A 22 -27.54 22.90 4.26
CA ARG A 22 -27.61 22.88 2.80
C ARG A 22 -28.99 22.44 2.33
N LEU A 23 -29.50 21.32 2.86
CA LEU A 23 -30.79 20.78 2.45
C LEU A 23 -31.96 21.72 2.82
N THR A 24 -31.87 22.42 3.95
CA THR A 24 -32.86 23.45 4.31
C THR A 24 -32.81 24.68 3.41
N GLY A 25 -31.63 25.02 2.87
CA GLY A 25 -31.48 26.12 1.90
C GLY A 25 -32.12 25.80 0.54
N GLU A 26 -32.09 24.54 0.12
CA GLU A 26 -32.74 24.07 -1.13
C GLU A 26 -34.25 23.81 -0.97
N THR A 27 -34.73 23.70 0.28
CA THR A 27 -36.12 23.32 0.57
C THR A 27 -36.73 24.20 1.67
N SER A 28 -37.12 23.61 2.81
CA SER A 28 -37.55 24.33 4.00
C SER A 28 -37.32 23.49 5.25
N HIS A 29 -37.13 24.16 6.39
CA HIS A 29 -36.93 23.50 7.68
C HIS A 29 -38.05 22.48 7.99
N SER A 30 -39.31 22.88 7.86
CA SER A 30 -40.46 22.02 8.14
C SER A 30 -40.55 20.81 7.21
N ALA A 31 -40.14 20.96 5.94
CA ALA A 31 -40.10 19.84 5.01
C ALA A 31 -39.02 18.82 5.40
N VAL A 32 -37.83 19.28 5.80
CA VAL A 32 -36.73 18.41 6.26
C VAL A 32 -37.10 17.67 7.54
N VAL A 33 -37.70 18.37 8.53
CA VAL A 33 -38.19 17.73 9.77
C VAL A 33 -39.19 16.63 9.45
N ARG A 34 -40.20 16.92 8.61
CA ARG A 34 -41.20 15.92 8.19
C ARG A 34 -40.54 14.73 7.50
N ALA A 35 -39.59 14.98 6.60
CA ALA A 35 -38.88 13.92 5.88
C ALA A 35 -38.11 13.00 6.84
N VAL A 36 -37.43 13.57 7.84
CA VAL A 36 -36.74 12.81 8.89
C VAL A 36 -37.74 12.00 9.74
N THR A 37 -38.82 12.63 10.20
CA THR A 37 -39.85 11.93 11.01
C THR A 37 -40.51 10.78 10.25
N SER A 38 -40.71 10.93 8.94
CA SER A 38 -41.25 9.89 8.07
C SER A 38 -40.26 8.79 7.67
N GLY A 39 -38.96 8.96 7.97
CA GLY A 39 -37.90 8.05 7.52
C GLY A 39 -37.52 8.18 6.04
N ALA A 40 -38.09 9.12 5.28
CA ALA A 40 -37.74 9.38 3.89
C ALA A 40 -36.29 9.85 3.71
N VAL A 41 -35.71 10.44 4.76
CA VAL A 41 -34.28 10.71 4.90
C VAL A 41 -33.87 10.37 6.34
N VAL A 42 -32.62 10.01 6.56
CA VAL A 42 -32.10 9.61 7.87
C VAL A 42 -30.94 10.50 8.30
N ARG A 43 -30.80 10.70 9.62
CA ARG A 43 -29.64 11.37 10.21
C ARG A 43 -28.52 10.35 10.41
N VAL A 44 -27.40 10.55 9.73
CA VAL A 44 -26.24 9.64 9.81
C VAL A 44 -25.16 10.15 10.75
N LEU A 45 -24.99 11.47 10.83
CA LEU A 45 -24.09 12.19 11.73
C LEU A 45 -24.78 13.50 12.15
N PRO A 46 -24.28 14.20 13.20
CA PRO A 46 -24.83 15.48 13.60
C PRO A 46 -24.84 16.48 12.44
N GLY A 47 -26.05 16.94 12.10
CA GLY A 47 -26.25 17.87 11.00
C GLY A 47 -25.99 17.29 9.61
N VAL A 48 -25.91 15.96 9.44
CA VAL A 48 -25.78 15.29 8.14
C VAL A 48 -26.93 14.33 7.90
N LEU A 49 -27.55 14.49 6.75
CA LEU A 49 -28.70 13.73 6.29
C LEU A 49 -28.33 12.90 5.07
N ALA A 50 -28.91 11.72 4.96
CA ALA A 50 -28.72 10.81 3.84
C ALA A 50 -30.05 10.19 3.40
N LEU A 51 -30.11 9.75 2.15
CA LEU A 51 -31.11 8.80 1.70
C LEU A 51 -30.87 7.45 2.42
N PRO A 52 -31.94 6.72 2.80
CA PRO A 52 -31.79 5.48 3.58
C PRO A 52 -30.89 4.42 2.94
N ASP A 53 -30.97 4.25 1.62
CA ASP A 53 -30.15 3.31 0.83
C ASP A 53 -28.67 3.69 0.78
N ARG A 54 -28.34 4.96 1.02
CA ARG A 54 -26.97 5.48 1.02
C ARG A 54 -26.33 5.53 2.39
N ALA A 55 -27.12 5.60 3.45
CA ALA A 55 -26.69 5.86 4.81
C ALA A 55 -25.58 4.92 5.32
N ASP A 56 -25.64 3.64 4.95
CA ASP A 56 -24.70 2.61 5.39
C ASP A 56 -23.77 2.07 4.30
N SER A 57 -23.90 2.55 3.06
CA SER A 57 -23.00 2.18 1.98
C SER A 57 -21.57 2.72 2.24
N PRO A 58 -20.49 2.00 1.87
CA PRO A 58 -19.11 2.49 2.09
C PRO A 58 -18.87 3.90 1.54
N GLY A 59 -19.27 4.15 0.28
CA GLY A 59 -19.17 5.47 -0.34
C GLY A 59 -20.03 6.54 0.35
N GLY A 60 -21.22 6.15 0.83
CA GLY A 60 -22.09 7.05 1.59
C GLY A 60 -21.51 7.43 2.94
N ARG A 61 -20.89 6.49 3.67
CA ARG A 61 -20.18 6.77 4.93
C ARG A 61 -19.01 7.73 4.69
N SER A 62 -18.23 7.51 3.63
CA SER A 62 -17.14 8.41 3.24
C SER A 62 -17.62 9.82 2.93
N LEU A 63 -18.67 9.97 2.12
CA LEU A 63 -19.24 11.27 1.78
C LEU A 63 -19.86 11.95 3.01
N ALA A 64 -20.61 11.21 3.84
CA ALA A 64 -21.17 11.72 5.09
C ALA A 64 -20.07 12.23 6.03
N ALA A 65 -18.95 11.51 6.14
CA ALA A 65 -17.82 11.92 6.95
C ALA A 65 -17.16 13.21 6.43
N LEU A 66 -17.04 13.39 5.11
CA LEU A 66 -16.55 14.63 4.50
C LEU A 66 -17.50 15.81 4.74
N VAL A 67 -18.80 15.61 4.53
CA VAL A 67 -19.84 16.62 4.79
C VAL A 67 -19.84 17.00 6.28
N PHE A 68 -19.71 16.01 7.16
CA PHE A 68 -19.60 16.23 8.59
C PHE A 68 -18.32 16.97 8.96
N ALA A 69 -17.17 16.61 8.39
CA ALA A 69 -15.91 17.29 8.68
C ALA A 69 -15.93 18.75 8.22
N GLY A 70 -16.51 19.00 7.04
CA GLY A 70 -16.59 20.31 6.40
C GLY A 70 -15.27 20.74 5.77
N ALA A 71 -15.33 21.44 4.64
CA ALA A 71 -14.14 21.86 3.91
C ALA A 71 -13.26 22.85 4.72
N PRO A 72 -11.93 22.85 4.50
CA PRO A 72 -11.19 21.83 3.75
C PRO A 72 -11.04 20.56 4.60
N ALA A 73 -11.41 19.40 4.05
CA ALA A 73 -11.25 18.09 4.68
C ALA A 73 -10.98 17.04 3.60
N ALA A 74 -10.26 15.98 3.94
CA ALA A 74 -9.98 14.89 3.01
C ALA A 74 -9.98 13.54 3.72
N LEU A 75 -10.47 12.51 3.02
CA LEU A 75 -10.36 11.13 3.46
C LEU A 75 -8.88 10.75 3.55
N SER A 76 -8.52 10.04 4.61
CA SER A 76 -7.12 9.81 4.98
C SER A 76 -6.93 8.42 5.57
N HIS A 77 -5.69 8.11 5.96
CA HIS A 77 -5.34 6.84 6.60
C HIS A 77 -5.91 5.63 5.81
N THR A 78 -6.49 4.65 6.50
CA THR A 78 -6.96 3.38 5.95
C THR A 78 -8.12 3.55 4.98
N THR A 79 -8.98 4.56 5.19
CA THR A 79 -10.02 4.92 4.21
C THR A 79 -9.41 5.42 2.90
N ALA A 80 -8.34 6.21 2.95
CA ALA A 80 -7.65 6.66 1.75
C ALA A 80 -6.90 5.52 1.05
N LEU A 81 -6.31 4.58 1.81
CA LEU A 81 -5.67 3.39 1.23
C LEU A 81 -6.67 2.60 0.39
N ASP A 82 -7.85 2.31 0.93
CA ASP A 82 -8.92 1.59 0.22
C ASP A 82 -9.34 2.32 -1.08
N LEU A 83 -9.54 3.64 -1.02
CA LEU A 83 -9.90 4.46 -2.19
C LEU A 83 -8.80 4.54 -3.26
N HIS A 84 -7.54 4.32 -2.90
CA HIS A 84 -6.43 4.15 -3.87
C HIS A 84 -6.26 2.70 -4.33
N GLY A 85 -7.10 1.78 -3.86
CA GLY A 85 -7.02 0.35 -4.17
C GLY A 85 -5.80 -0.34 -3.53
N LEU A 86 -5.29 0.22 -2.43
CA LEU A 86 -4.20 -0.35 -1.64
C LEU A 86 -4.76 -1.32 -0.59
N PRO A 87 -4.02 -2.38 -0.23
CA PRO A 87 -4.50 -3.40 0.69
C PRO A 87 -4.76 -2.83 2.09
N VAL A 88 -5.93 -3.13 2.63
CA VAL A 88 -6.32 -2.82 4.01
C VAL A 88 -7.15 -4.01 4.53
N PRO A 89 -6.91 -4.50 5.75
CA PRO A 89 -7.76 -5.52 6.34
C PRO A 89 -9.21 -5.04 6.46
N ALA A 90 -10.17 -5.90 6.10
CA ALA A 90 -11.56 -5.51 5.97
C ALA A 90 -12.19 -5.08 7.32
N GLU A 91 -11.74 -5.67 8.42
CA GLU A 91 -12.10 -5.31 9.78
C GLU A 91 -11.61 -3.92 10.18
N VAL A 92 -10.40 -3.53 9.74
CA VAL A 92 -9.86 -2.18 9.97
C VAL A 92 -10.67 -1.16 9.17
N LEU A 93 -11.00 -1.46 7.91
CA LEU A 93 -11.82 -0.58 7.07
C LEU A 93 -13.24 -0.39 7.62
N ARG A 94 -13.83 -1.43 8.22
CA ARG A 94 -15.17 -1.35 8.84
C ARG A 94 -15.17 -0.61 10.17
N ALA A 95 -14.03 -0.53 10.86
CA ALA A 95 -13.95 0.05 12.20
C ALA A 95 -14.24 1.57 12.20
N ALA A 96 -13.69 2.31 11.23
CA ALA A 96 -13.88 3.75 11.15
C ALA A 96 -13.64 4.33 9.74
N VAL A 97 -14.27 5.48 9.48
CA VAL A 97 -13.93 6.37 8.37
C VAL A 97 -12.98 7.44 8.87
N HIS A 98 -11.78 7.50 8.30
CA HIS A 98 -10.72 8.41 8.72
C HIS A 98 -10.69 9.66 7.85
N VAL A 99 -10.77 10.84 8.48
CA VAL A 99 -10.78 12.13 7.80
C VAL A 99 -9.71 13.04 8.39
N SER A 100 -8.87 13.62 7.54
CA SER A 100 -7.94 14.66 7.93
C SER A 100 -8.58 16.04 7.80
N VAL A 101 -8.42 16.85 8.83
CA VAL A 101 -8.99 18.21 8.93
C VAL A 101 -7.92 19.20 9.42
N PRO A 102 -8.04 20.50 9.11
CA PRO A 102 -7.17 21.54 9.64
C PRO A 102 -7.12 21.51 11.17
N HIS A 103 -5.96 21.80 11.74
CA HIS A 103 -5.72 21.68 13.19
C HIS A 103 -6.67 22.51 14.06
N HIS A 104 -7.13 23.67 13.56
CA HIS A 104 -8.05 24.56 14.25
C HIS A 104 -9.51 24.05 14.23
N ARG A 105 -9.85 23.07 13.38
CA ARG A 105 -11.20 22.47 13.36
C ARG A 105 -11.38 21.62 14.62
N ARG A 106 -12.40 21.98 15.40
CA ARG A 106 -12.89 21.20 16.54
C ARG A 106 -14.31 20.76 16.25
N ARG A 107 -14.52 19.45 16.17
CA ARG A 107 -15.85 18.83 16.11
C ARG A 107 -15.88 17.66 17.07
N THR A 108 -16.97 17.58 17.82
CA THR A 108 -17.24 16.42 18.68
C THR A 108 -17.76 15.30 17.81
N VAL A 109 -17.00 14.22 17.72
CA VAL A 109 -17.44 13.00 17.05
C VAL A 109 -18.48 12.32 17.95
N PRO A 110 -19.66 11.93 17.43
CA PRO A 110 -20.66 11.21 18.21
C PRO A 110 -20.14 9.86 18.70
N THR A 111 -20.54 9.49 19.91
CA THR A 111 -20.53 8.12 20.39
C THR A 111 -21.91 7.51 20.13
N GLY A 112 -21.99 6.36 19.42
CA GLY A 112 -23.24 5.64 19.21
C GLY A 112 -23.81 5.60 17.78
N SER A 113 -23.11 6.13 16.78
CA SER A 113 -23.44 5.86 15.36
C SER A 113 -23.15 4.39 15.01
N SER A 114 -23.86 3.82 14.02
CA SER A 114 -23.64 2.44 13.53
C SER A 114 -22.24 2.20 12.95
N TRP A 115 -21.51 3.28 12.68
CA TRP A 115 -20.12 3.31 12.26
C TRP A 115 -19.43 4.55 12.83
N ARG A 116 -18.10 4.53 12.92
CA ARG A 116 -17.31 5.60 13.56
C ARG A 116 -16.66 6.51 12.54
N VAL A 117 -16.57 7.81 12.86
CA VAL A 117 -15.70 8.77 12.15
C VAL A 117 -14.50 9.05 13.03
N GLU A 118 -13.29 9.07 12.46
CA GLU A 118 -12.10 9.53 13.14
C GLU A 118 -11.54 10.79 12.47
N LEU A 119 -11.51 11.89 13.22
CA LEU A 119 -10.98 13.16 12.75
C LEU A 119 -9.51 13.32 13.16
N HIS A 120 -8.64 13.40 12.17
CA HIS A 120 -7.20 13.57 12.30
C HIS A 120 -6.84 15.02 12.05
N ARG A 121 -6.38 15.71 13.09
CA ARG A 121 -6.05 17.13 13.02
C ARG A 121 -4.64 17.32 12.48
N CYS A 122 -4.54 18.00 11.35
CA CYS A 122 -3.30 18.22 10.61
C CYS A 122 -2.96 19.71 10.56
N ARG A 123 -1.68 20.06 10.78
CA ARG A 123 -1.19 21.46 10.70
C ARG A 123 -0.79 21.88 9.29
N SER A 124 -0.43 20.93 8.43
CA SER A 124 -0.09 21.20 7.04
C SER A 124 -1.33 21.06 6.15
N ASP A 125 -1.36 21.84 5.07
CA ASP A 125 -2.22 21.50 3.94
C ASP A 125 -1.67 20.24 3.28
N ALA A 126 -2.23 19.11 3.67
CA ALA A 126 -1.92 17.85 3.02
C ALA A 126 -2.30 17.96 1.54
N ALA A 127 -1.44 17.47 0.65
CA ALA A 127 -1.79 17.32 -0.75
C ALA A 127 -3.04 16.43 -0.88
N ARG A 128 -4.05 16.94 -1.60
CA ARG A 128 -5.35 16.29 -1.82
C ARG A 128 -5.52 15.97 -3.30
N VAL A 129 -6.25 14.92 -3.59
CA VAL A 129 -6.66 14.49 -4.93
C VAL A 129 -8.11 14.07 -4.90
N LEU A 130 -8.80 14.22 -6.03
CA LEU A 130 -10.13 13.65 -6.18
C LEU A 130 -10.06 12.17 -6.58
N ARG A 131 -10.84 11.35 -5.89
CA ARG A 131 -11.06 9.93 -6.20
C ARG A 131 -12.54 9.61 -6.09
N GLY A 132 -13.16 9.23 -7.20
CA GLY A 132 -14.62 8.98 -7.23
C GLY A 132 -15.46 10.16 -6.75
N GLY A 133 -15.02 11.40 -7.02
CA GLY A 133 -15.69 12.62 -6.54
C GLY A 133 -15.44 12.97 -5.06
N LEU A 134 -14.62 12.20 -4.35
CA LEU A 134 -14.28 12.43 -2.95
C LEU A 134 -12.89 13.06 -2.83
N GLU A 135 -12.76 14.02 -1.90
CA GLU A 135 -11.47 14.58 -1.50
C GLU A 135 -10.69 13.55 -0.68
N VAL A 136 -9.51 13.15 -1.16
CA VAL A 136 -8.67 12.13 -0.53
C VAL A 136 -7.22 12.62 -0.48
N VAL A 137 -6.48 12.29 0.58
CA VAL A 137 -5.02 12.54 0.61
C VAL A 137 -4.30 11.70 -0.47
N THR A 138 -3.10 12.10 -0.86
CA THR A 138 -2.27 11.31 -1.80
C THR A 138 -2.00 9.89 -1.29
N ALA A 139 -1.76 8.94 -2.20
CA ALA A 139 -1.48 7.55 -1.83
C ALA A 139 -0.26 7.42 -0.90
N ALA A 140 0.82 8.15 -1.18
CA ALA A 140 2.02 8.16 -0.32
C ALA A 140 1.70 8.67 1.09
N ARG A 141 0.88 9.72 1.19
CA ARG A 141 0.42 10.23 2.49
C ARG A 141 -0.46 9.21 3.20
N ALA A 142 -1.39 8.55 2.50
CA ALA A 142 -2.25 7.53 3.07
C ALA A 142 -1.44 6.37 3.66
N VAL A 143 -0.37 5.92 2.99
CA VAL A 143 0.55 4.88 3.49
C VAL A 143 1.20 5.33 4.81
N VAL A 144 1.81 6.52 4.82
CA VAL A 144 2.47 7.06 6.02
C VAL A 144 1.48 7.28 7.16
N ASP A 145 0.30 7.81 6.86
CA ASP A 145 -0.71 8.13 7.85
C ASP A 145 -1.28 6.87 8.51
N SER A 146 -1.50 5.81 7.72
CA SER A 146 -2.07 4.53 8.16
C SER A 146 -1.11 3.66 8.94
N TRP A 147 0.20 3.89 8.83
CA TRP A 147 1.22 3.06 9.45
C TRP A 147 0.95 2.69 10.92
N PRO A 148 0.65 3.62 11.85
CA PRO A 148 0.36 3.27 13.25
C PRO A 148 -0.97 2.53 13.49
N LEU A 149 -1.83 2.41 12.47
CA LEU A 149 -3.14 1.75 12.57
C LEU A 149 -3.10 0.28 12.09
N LEU A 150 -1.97 -0.13 11.52
CA LEU A 150 -1.77 -1.44 10.93
C LEU A 150 -0.60 -2.13 11.64
N SER A 151 -0.53 -3.46 11.53
CA SER A 151 0.53 -4.25 12.17
C SER A 151 1.08 -5.31 11.22
N GLY A 152 2.27 -5.83 11.55
CA GLY A 152 2.87 -6.95 10.81
C GLY A 152 3.00 -6.70 9.30
N SER A 153 2.56 -7.66 8.49
CA SER A 153 2.56 -7.56 7.03
C SER A 153 1.58 -6.51 6.51
N ASP A 154 0.44 -6.32 7.19
CA ASP A 154 -0.59 -5.36 6.76
C ASP A 154 -0.10 -3.92 6.85
N GLN A 155 0.84 -3.66 7.75
CA GLN A 155 1.50 -2.36 7.88
C GLN A 155 2.38 -2.02 6.67
N ARG A 156 3.08 -3.02 6.11
CA ARG A 156 4.05 -2.85 5.03
C ARG A 156 3.45 -3.02 3.64
N ALA A 157 2.44 -3.88 3.52
CA ALA A 157 1.80 -4.22 2.26
C ALA A 157 1.34 -3.00 1.44
N PRO A 158 0.73 -1.93 2.02
CA PRO A 158 0.34 -0.74 1.26
C PRO A 158 1.50 -0.08 0.52
N ALA A 159 2.67 0.03 1.15
CA ALA A 159 3.86 0.62 0.53
C ALA A 159 4.39 -0.26 -0.59
N LEU A 160 4.58 -1.56 -0.33
CA LEU A 160 5.10 -2.52 -1.30
C LEU A 160 4.18 -2.66 -2.53
N VAL A 161 2.88 -2.86 -2.30
CA VAL A 161 1.88 -2.95 -3.36
C VAL A 161 1.77 -1.62 -4.12
N GLY A 162 1.78 -0.49 -3.42
CA GLY A 162 1.71 0.82 -4.04
C GLY A 162 2.89 1.09 -4.96
N VAL A 163 4.10 0.75 -4.54
CA VAL A 163 5.30 0.89 -5.37
C VAL A 163 5.26 -0.04 -6.58
N ARG A 164 4.87 -1.31 -6.38
CA ARG A 164 4.73 -2.28 -7.48
C ARG A 164 3.69 -1.87 -8.52
N ARG A 165 2.57 -1.26 -8.07
CA ARG A 165 1.53 -0.71 -8.94
C ARG A 165 1.81 0.71 -9.42
N ARG A 166 2.98 1.28 -9.10
CA ARG A 166 3.38 2.66 -9.45
C ARG A 166 2.43 3.75 -8.94
N LEU A 167 1.71 3.48 -7.85
CA LEU A 167 0.83 4.44 -7.16
C LEU A 167 1.59 5.32 -6.18
N VAL A 168 2.74 4.85 -5.69
CA VAL A 168 3.65 5.60 -4.82
C VAL A 168 5.09 5.39 -5.27
N THR A 169 5.97 6.32 -4.91
CA THR A 169 7.41 6.26 -5.16
C THR A 169 8.17 6.34 -3.83
N PRO A 170 9.41 5.84 -3.74
CA PRO A 170 10.23 6.00 -2.53
C PRO A 170 10.37 7.47 -2.12
N THR A 171 10.66 8.36 -3.09
CA THR A 171 10.74 9.81 -2.84
C THR A 171 9.42 10.37 -2.32
N GLY A 172 8.27 10.01 -2.89
CA GLY A 172 6.98 10.47 -2.39
C GLY A 172 6.66 9.98 -0.97
N LEU A 173 7.14 8.79 -0.59
CA LEU A 173 7.04 8.30 0.79
C LEU A 173 7.94 9.10 1.74
N ASP A 174 9.18 9.41 1.32
CA ASP A 174 10.10 10.24 2.10
C ASP A 174 9.57 11.67 2.31
N ASP A 175 8.97 12.26 1.28
CA ASP A 175 8.33 13.59 1.36
C ASP A 175 7.16 13.56 2.36
N ALA A 176 6.30 12.54 2.25
CA ALA A 176 5.16 12.35 3.15
C ALA A 176 5.58 12.09 4.61
N LEU A 177 6.69 11.36 4.81
CA LEU A 177 7.32 11.13 6.12
C LEU A 177 7.87 12.42 6.70
N SER A 178 8.60 13.20 5.89
CA SER A 178 9.22 14.47 6.31
C SER A 178 8.18 15.51 6.70
N ALA A 179 7.01 15.48 6.05
CA ALA A 179 5.87 16.30 6.41
C ALA A 179 5.21 15.91 7.77
N ARG A 180 5.57 14.77 8.37
CA ARG A 180 5.04 14.32 9.67
C ARG A 180 6.07 14.56 10.77
N ARG A 181 5.75 15.47 11.71
CA ARG A 181 6.63 15.75 12.85
C ARG A 181 6.76 14.58 13.83
N GLN A 182 5.72 13.77 13.99
CA GLN A 182 5.69 12.62 14.89
C GLN A 182 4.75 11.55 14.32
N ALA A 183 5.25 10.33 14.17
CA ALA A 183 4.43 9.15 13.94
C ALA A 183 5.02 7.98 14.71
N GLY A 184 4.15 7.14 15.27
CA GLY A 184 4.57 5.84 15.79
C GLY A 184 5.14 5.00 14.66
N GLY A 185 6.25 4.31 14.92
CA GLY A 185 6.86 3.38 13.95
C GLY A 185 7.59 4.03 12.77
N VAL A 186 7.97 5.32 12.86
CA VAL A 186 8.67 6.03 11.77
C VAL A 186 10.03 5.38 11.44
N SER A 187 10.75 4.86 12.43
CA SER A 187 12.00 4.14 12.21
C SER A 187 11.82 2.91 11.32
N GLU A 188 10.79 2.12 11.60
CA GLU A 188 10.42 0.92 10.85
C GLU A 188 10.02 1.29 9.42
N LEU A 189 9.18 2.33 9.26
CA LEU A 189 8.77 2.80 7.94
C LEU A 189 9.96 3.35 7.13
N ARG A 190 10.88 4.10 7.75
CA ARG A 190 12.11 4.55 7.07
C ARG A 190 12.97 3.38 6.61
N ARG A 191 13.13 2.34 7.43
CA ARG A 191 13.83 1.11 7.03
C ARG A 191 13.15 0.45 5.83
N LEU A 192 11.81 0.37 5.84
CA LEU A 192 11.07 -0.16 4.70
C LEU A 192 11.29 0.68 3.43
N VAL A 193 11.22 2.02 3.52
CA VAL A 193 11.45 2.89 2.37
C VAL A 193 12.88 2.74 1.82
N ALA A 194 13.87 2.59 2.70
CA ALA A 194 15.24 2.29 2.30
C ALA A 194 15.35 0.93 1.59
N ALA A 195 14.68 -0.12 2.09
CA ALA A 195 14.64 -1.42 1.43
C ALA A 195 13.97 -1.35 0.05
N ILE A 196 12.87 -0.61 -0.07
CA ILE A 196 12.18 -0.36 -1.34
C ILE A 196 13.10 0.37 -2.32
N ARG A 197 13.83 1.39 -1.86
CA ARG A 197 14.81 2.12 -2.67
C ARG A 197 15.93 1.21 -3.16
N ALA A 198 16.34 0.24 -2.33
CA ALA A 198 17.29 -0.81 -2.68
C ALA A 198 16.68 -1.95 -3.52
N GLY A 199 15.45 -1.79 -4.03
CA GLY A 199 14.82 -2.72 -4.95
C GLY A 199 13.75 -3.63 -4.35
N CYS A 200 13.39 -3.52 -3.07
CA CYS A 200 12.36 -4.40 -2.49
C CYS A 200 10.94 -4.06 -3.00
N ARG A 201 10.23 -5.07 -3.53
CA ARG A 201 8.88 -4.97 -4.09
C ARG A 201 7.86 -5.90 -3.43
N SER A 202 8.29 -6.84 -2.58
CA SER A 202 7.41 -7.79 -1.90
C SER A 202 7.84 -8.13 -0.48
N GLU A 203 6.93 -8.72 0.30
CA GLU A 203 7.24 -9.20 1.65
C GLU A 203 8.29 -10.33 1.64
N LEU A 204 8.26 -11.17 0.60
CA LEU A 204 9.22 -12.27 0.47
C LEU A 204 10.61 -11.74 0.12
N GLU A 205 10.71 -10.73 -0.75
CA GLU A 205 11.96 -10.01 -1.00
C GLU A 205 12.48 -9.34 0.26
N LEU A 206 11.61 -8.67 1.02
CA LEU A 206 12.01 -8.04 2.28
C LEU A 206 12.62 -9.07 3.24
N TRP A 207 11.94 -10.20 3.44
CA TRP A 207 12.45 -11.29 4.26
C TRP A 207 13.76 -11.86 3.70
N GLY A 208 13.85 -12.07 2.38
CA GLY A 208 15.05 -12.55 1.71
C GLY A 208 16.24 -11.62 1.93
N TYR A 209 16.06 -10.32 1.72
CA TYR A 209 17.12 -9.31 1.87
C TYR A 209 17.55 -9.13 3.32
N GLU A 210 16.64 -9.24 4.28
CA GLU A 210 16.94 -9.03 5.70
C GLU A 210 17.45 -10.29 6.41
N ARG A 211 17.15 -11.48 5.90
CA ARG A 211 17.38 -12.74 6.63
C ARG A 211 18.18 -13.79 5.88
N VAL A 212 18.10 -13.84 4.55
CA VAL A 212 18.73 -14.91 3.74
C VAL A 212 19.97 -14.40 3.04
N PHE A 213 19.85 -13.29 2.32
CA PHE A 213 20.91 -12.73 1.49
C PHE A 213 21.68 -11.65 2.25
N THR A 214 22.18 -12.02 3.43
CA THR A 214 22.90 -11.12 4.33
C THR A 214 24.35 -11.53 4.52
N GLY A 215 25.24 -10.55 4.67
CA GLY A 215 26.67 -10.76 4.91
C GLY A 215 27.52 -10.81 3.64
N PRO A 216 28.86 -10.96 3.80
CA PRO A 216 29.82 -10.76 2.72
C PRO A 216 29.64 -11.70 1.52
N ALA A 217 29.14 -12.91 1.74
CA ALA A 217 28.92 -13.91 0.69
C ALA A 217 27.89 -13.46 -0.36
N PHE A 218 27.02 -12.49 -0.03
CA PHE A 218 25.98 -11.97 -0.92
C PHE A 218 26.23 -10.52 -1.37
N ALA A 219 27.42 -9.97 -1.10
CA ALA A 219 27.74 -8.58 -1.44
C ALA A 219 27.72 -8.31 -2.96
N GLY A 220 27.93 -9.34 -3.77
CA GLY A 220 27.83 -9.27 -5.24
C GLY A 220 26.43 -9.49 -5.81
N LEU A 221 25.40 -9.68 -4.98
CA LEU A 221 24.04 -9.82 -5.48
C LEU A 221 23.46 -8.47 -5.92
N HIS A 222 23.13 -8.37 -7.20
CA HIS A 222 22.38 -7.26 -7.77
C HIS A 222 20.89 -7.52 -7.63
N ARG A 223 20.12 -6.50 -7.21
CA ARG A 223 18.67 -6.61 -7.00
C ARG A 223 17.92 -5.94 -8.14
N GLN A 224 16.75 -6.46 -8.50
CA GLN A 224 15.87 -5.90 -9.52
C GLN A 224 16.59 -5.63 -10.86
N VAL A 225 17.28 -6.65 -11.37
CA VAL A 225 18.09 -6.52 -12.59
C VAL A 225 17.18 -6.66 -13.81
N GLU A 226 17.10 -5.61 -14.61
CA GLU A 226 16.41 -5.67 -15.91
C GLU A 226 17.24 -6.49 -16.90
N VAL A 227 16.63 -7.52 -17.49
CA VAL A 227 17.25 -8.36 -18.52
C VAL A 227 16.37 -8.40 -19.76
N ARG A 228 17.00 -8.52 -20.93
CA ARG A 228 16.31 -8.74 -22.20
C ARG A 228 16.52 -10.16 -22.68
N VAL A 229 15.42 -10.89 -22.86
CA VAL A 229 15.40 -12.27 -23.37
C VAL A 229 14.38 -12.32 -24.49
N ASP A 230 14.82 -12.74 -25.68
CA ASP A 230 13.97 -12.87 -26.88
C ASP A 230 13.11 -11.61 -27.17
N GLY A 231 13.73 -10.43 -27.05
CA GLY A 231 13.06 -9.15 -27.29
C GLY A 231 12.07 -8.71 -26.20
N ARG A 232 11.95 -9.46 -25.10
CA ARG A 232 11.12 -9.11 -23.94
C ARG A 232 11.99 -8.65 -22.78
N THR A 233 11.51 -7.61 -22.09
CA THR A 233 12.11 -7.14 -20.84
C THR A 233 11.51 -7.90 -19.66
N SER A 234 12.36 -8.47 -18.82
CA SER A 234 12.01 -9.07 -17.53
C SER A 234 12.88 -8.46 -16.43
N VAL A 235 12.41 -8.53 -15.18
CA VAL A 235 13.16 -8.04 -14.02
C VAL A 235 13.42 -9.24 -13.11
N LEU A 236 14.68 -9.55 -12.86
CA LEU A 236 15.10 -10.59 -11.92
C LEU A 236 15.10 -10.02 -10.51
N ASP A 237 14.59 -10.77 -9.54
CA ASP A 237 14.60 -10.30 -8.14
C ASP A 237 16.03 -10.11 -7.62
N CYS A 238 16.89 -11.10 -7.86
CA CYS A 238 18.31 -11.11 -7.53
C CYS A 238 19.16 -11.75 -8.64
N TYR A 239 20.36 -11.23 -8.86
CA TYR A 239 21.31 -11.76 -9.83
C TYR A 239 22.75 -11.76 -9.28
N ASP A 240 23.43 -12.90 -9.38
CA ASP A 240 24.87 -13.05 -9.15
C ASP A 240 25.58 -13.15 -10.50
N GLU A 241 26.33 -12.11 -10.87
CA GLU A 241 27.06 -12.06 -12.14
C GLU A 241 28.19 -13.09 -12.19
N ALA A 242 28.94 -13.25 -11.09
CA ALA A 242 30.08 -14.16 -11.05
C ALA A 242 29.65 -15.63 -11.18
N ALA A 243 28.49 -15.97 -10.63
CA ALA A 243 27.89 -17.30 -10.77
C ALA A 243 26.97 -17.44 -11.99
N ALA A 244 26.68 -16.35 -12.71
CA ALA A 244 25.63 -16.27 -13.73
C ALA A 244 24.29 -16.88 -13.24
N LEU A 245 23.90 -16.55 -12.00
CA LEU A 245 22.76 -17.14 -11.31
C LEU A 245 21.67 -16.10 -11.06
N ALA A 246 20.48 -16.37 -11.60
CA ALA A 246 19.26 -15.66 -11.26
C ALA A 246 18.57 -16.33 -10.06
N LEU A 247 18.10 -15.53 -9.12
CA LEU A 247 17.35 -15.95 -7.93
C LEU A 247 16.00 -15.23 -7.93
N GLU A 248 14.91 -15.98 -8.14
CA GLU A 248 13.55 -15.44 -8.10
C GLU A 248 12.89 -15.75 -6.76
N LEU A 249 12.23 -14.75 -6.17
CA LEU A 249 11.56 -14.83 -4.89
C LEU A 249 10.05 -14.90 -5.11
N ASP A 250 9.61 -16.05 -5.59
CA ASP A 250 8.21 -16.33 -5.84
C ASP A 250 7.45 -16.69 -4.56
N GLY A 251 6.51 -15.84 -4.18
CA GLY A 251 5.48 -16.18 -3.19
C GLY A 251 4.46 -17.18 -3.77
N ARG A 252 3.70 -17.87 -2.90
CA ARG A 252 2.63 -18.83 -3.29
C ARG A 252 1.49 -18.24 -4.15
N ALA A 253 1.49 -16.95 -4.46
CA ALA A 253 0.53 -16.34 -5.38
C ALA A 253 1.02 -16.52 -6.83
N GLY A 254 0.43 -17.50 -7.52
CA GLY A 254 0.88 -17.97 -8.83
C GLY A 254 0.93 -16.90 -9.92
N VAL A 255 2.11 -16.74 -10.51
CA VAL A 255 2.32 -16.29 -11.89
C VAL A 255 2.66 -17.54 -12.71
N PRO A 256 2.21 -17.66 -13.98
CA PRO A 256 2.57 -18.80 -14.81
C PRO A 256 4.09 -18.91 -14.91
N ARG A 257 4.62 -20.08 -14.54
CA ARG A 257 6.02 -20.42 -14.75
C ARG A 257 6.35 -20.16 -16.21
N LEU A 258 7.42 -19.41 -16.48
CA LEU A 258 8.08 -19.53 -17.78
C LEU A 258 8.35 -21.03 -17.99
N PRO A 259 7.97 -21.62 -19.14
CA PRO A 259 8.34 -22.99 -19.42
C PRO A 259 9.85 -23.07 -19.32
N ALA A 260 10.34 -23.94 -18.43
CA ALA A 260 11.73 -24.34 -18.46
C ALA A 260 11.97 -24.92 -19.86
N GLY A 261 12.61 -24.13 -20.72
CA GLY A 261 13.02 -24.60 -22.03
C GLY A 261 13.85 -25.87 -21.85
N PRO A 262 13.72 -26.86 -22.76
CA PRO A 262 14.52 -28.08 -22.71
C PRO A 262 16.00 -27.72 -22.91
N GLY A 263 16.69 -27.41 -21.80
CA GLY A 263 18.04 -26.86 -21.79
C GLY A 263 18.60 -26.58 -20.40
N ALA A 264 17.76 -26.54 -19.35
CA ALA A 264 18.21 -26.47 -17.95
C ALA A 264 18.76 -27.81 -17.44
N ARG A 265 19.75 -28.36 -18.15
CA ARG A 265 20.67 -29.38 -17.65
C ARG A 265 22.07 -28.80 -17.73
N ARG A 266 22.71 -28.67 -16.56
CA ARG A 266 24.16 -28.50 -16.34
C ARG A 266 25.00 -28.59 -17.63
N ARG A 267 25.38 -27.44 -18.19
CA ARG A 267 26.60 -27.30 -18.98
C ARG A 267 27.24 -25.97 -18.65
N ALA A 268 28.38 -26.02 -17.97
CA ALA A 268 29.31 -24.92 -17.97
C ALA A 268 29.77 -24.71 -19.42
N ARG A 269 29.39 -23.58 -20.02
CA ARG A 269 30.07 -23.04 -21.19
C ARG A 269 30.62 -21.68 -20.82
N ARG A 270 31.94 -21.57 -20.94
CA ARG A 270 32.71 -20.33 -20.89
C ARG A 270 32.20 -19.41 -22.02
N PRO A 271 32.07 -18.09 -21.81
CA PRO A 271 31.82 -17.19 -22.92
C PRO A 271 32.98 -17.26 -23.93
N PRO A 272 32.73 -17.21 -25.24
CA PRO A 272 33.80 -17.10 -26.22
C PRO A 272 34.44 -15.72 -26.10
N GLY A 273 35.77 -15.71 -26.04
CA GLY A 273 36.58 -14.50 -26.10
C GLY A 273 36.58 -13.90 -27.51
N GLU A 274 36.68 -12.57 -27.52
CA GLU A 274 37.25 -11.67 -28.54
C GLU A 274 37.16 -12.08 -30.02
N GLY A 275 36.35 -11.32 -30.77
CA GLY A 275 36.36 -11.35 -32.23
C GLY A 275 35.45 -10.31 -32.87
N ARG A 276 35.96 -9.07 -33.00
CA ARG A 276 35.61 -7.98 -33.94
C ARG A 276 34.17 -7.46 -34.04
N HIS A 277 34.05 -6.16 -33.75
CA HIS A 277 33.04 -5.20 -34.25
C HIS A 277 32.97 -5.19 -35.79
N PRO A 278 31.80 -4.87 -36.40
CA PRO A 278 31.32 -3.48 -36.43
C PRO A 278 29.82 -3.31 -36.09
N ASP A 279 29.54 -2.12 -35.54
CA ASP A 279 28.25 -1.43 -35.42
C ASP A 279 27.15 -2.04 -34.53
N GLY A 280 27.02 -1.45 -33.33
CA GLY A 280 25.93 -1.68 -32.39
C GLY A 280 26.25 -1.03 -31.05
N GLU A 281 25.97 0.27 -30.91
CA GLU A 281 26.10 1.00 -29.65
C GLU A 281 25.30 0.33 -28.54
N VAL A 282 25.97 -0.01 -27.44
CA VAL A 282 25.35 -0.22 -26.13
C VAL A 282 25.97 0.81 -25.19
N LEU A 283 25.14 1.71 -24.68
CA LEU A 283 25.52 2.67 -23.64
C LEU A 283 25.94 1.92 -22.37
N ALA A 284 27.23 2.02 -22.04
CA ALA A 284 27.79 1.62 -20.76
C ALA A 284 27.47 2.67 -19.68
N PRO A 285 27.22 2.27 -18.42
CA PRO A 285 27.27 3.21 -17.29
C PRO A 285 28.72 3.60 -16.97
N ALA A 286 28.93 4.89 -16.70
CA ALA A 286 30.22 5.47 -16.37
C ALA A 286 30.85 4.86 -15.10
N THR A 287 32.08 4.38 -15.22
CA THR A 287 32.92 3.94 -14.10
C THR A 287 33.88 5.05 -13.69
N HIS A 288 33.89 5.41 -12.40
CA HIS A 288 35.04 6.09 -11.77
C HIS A 288 36.06 5.03 -11.32
N ALA A 289 37.31 5.25 -11.71
CA ALA A 289 38.47 4.44 -11.38
C ALA A 289 39.04 4.79 -9.99
N GLY A 290 39.60 3.79 -9.31
CA GLY A 290 40.28 3.94 -8.03
C GLY A 290 41.00 2.67 -7.56
N THR A 291 42.06 2.30 -8.29
CA THR A 291 43.32 1.63 -7.88
C THR A 291 43.39 0.75 -6.61
N GLY A 292 43.81 -0.50 -6.82
CA GLY A 292 45.02 -1.05 -6.17
C GLY A 292 44.85 -2.25 -5.21
N GLY A 293 45.49 -3.40 -5.54
CA GLY A 293 45.90 -4.41 -4.55
C GLY A 293 45.70 -5.88 -4.93
N VAL A 294 46.81 -6.56 -5.29
CA VAL A 294 47.03 -8.04 -5.39
C VAL A 294 47.86 -8.43 -4.14
N PRO A 295 47.86 -9.66 -3.49
CA PRO A 295 47.79 -11.07 -3.96
C PRO A 295 47.06 -12.05 -2.97
N PRO A 296 47.35 -13.39 -2.84
CA PRO A 296 47.64 -14.46 -3.81
C PRO A 296 46.65 -15.66 -3.74
N ARG A 297 46.90 -16.63 -4.65
CA ARG A 297 46.23 -17.92 -4.86
C ARG A 297 46.34 -18.92 -3.68
N GLY A 298 45.28 -19.71 -3.48
CA GLY A 298 45.28 -20.95 -2.71
C GLY A 298 44.08 -21.84 -3.07
N ALA A 299 44.32 -23.12 -3.33
CA ALA A 299 43.43 -24.04 -4.02
C ALA A 299 42.42 -24.78 -3.11
N GLY A 300 41.24 -25.06 -3.68
CA GLY A 300 40.56 -26.36 -3.54
C GLY A 300 39.57 -26.54 -2.37
N ARG A 301 38.28 -26.68 -2.68
CA ARG A 301 37.58 -27.98 -2.78
C ARG A 301 36.08 -27.79 -3.05
N ARG A 302 35.54 -28.73 -3.82
CA ARG A 302 34.15 -28.84 -4.24
C ARG A 302 33.30 -29.40 -3.09
N GLY A 303 32.15 -28.80 -2.85
CA GLY A 303 31.05 -29.39 -2.09
C GLY A 303 29.74 -28.83 -2.62
N ALA A 304 29.01 -29.61 -3.42
CA ALA A 304 27.67 -29.26 -3.86
C ALA A 304 26.68 -29.64 -2.76
N ALA A 305 25.96 -28.68 -2.20
CA ALA A 305 24.82 -28.92 -1.31
C ALA A 305 23.59 -28.21 -1.88
N SER A 306 22.57 -29.00 -2.20
CA SER A 306 21.23 -28.55 -2.54
C SER A 306 20.49 -28.24 -1.22
N LEU A 307 20.16 -26.98 -0.97
CA LEU A 307 19.29 -26.58 0.13
C LEU A 307 17.84 -26.43 -0.37
N ALA A 308 17.08 -27.51 -0.23
CA ALA A 308 15.63 -27.46 -0.29
C ALA A 308 15.10 -27.25 1.15
N ALA A 309 14.64 -26.03 1.46
CA ALA A 309 13.96 -25.77 2.72
C ALA A 309 12.55 -26.38 2.68
N ARG A 310 12.38 -27.56 3.29
CA ARG A 310 11.07 -28.14 3.62
C ARG A 310 10.61 -27.59 4.96
N ALA A 311 9.52 -26.83 4.98
CA ALA A 311 8.78 -26.54 6.21
C ALA A 311 7.88 -27.74 6.54
N SER A 312 8.30 -28.57 7.49
CA SER A 312 7.44 -29.60 8.10
C SER A 312 6.74 -29.02 9.33
N GLY A 313 5.41 -28.95 9.28
CA GLY A 313 4.58 -28.65 10.43
C GLY A 313 4.57 -29.81 11.41
N ALA A 314 4.85 -29.52 12.68
CA ALA A 314 4.60 -30.42 13.79
C ALA A 314 3.30 -30.01 14.49
N ALA A 315 2.24 -30.76 14.20
CA ALA A 315 1.02 -30.77 15.01
C ALA A 315 1.30 -31.58 16.28
N GLY A 316 1.50 -30.90 17.41
CA GLY A 316 1.52 -31.51 18.73
C GLY A 316 0.12 -31.56 19.32
N ARG A 317 -0.55 -32.71 19.25
CA ARG A 317 -1.70 -33.04 20.09
C ARG A 317 -1.19 -33.40 21.49
N GLY A 318 -1.73 -32.74 22.51
CA GLY A 318 -1.61 -33.14 23.91
C GLY A 318 -2.92 -32.88 24.65
N ARG A 319 -3.79 -33.89 24.71
CA ARG A 319 -4.75 -34.09 25.82
C ARG A 319 -3.89 -34.39 27.08
N GLY A 320 -4.17 -34.03 28.31
CA GLY A 320 -5.39 -33.69 29.05
C GLY A 320 -5.24 -34.33 30.46
N ALA A 321 -5.76 -33.67 31.50
CA ALA A 321 -5.95 -34.06 32.92
C ALA A 321 -5.30 -33.04 33.87
N GLY A 322 -5.90 -32.49 34.92
CA GLY A 322 -7.18 -32.71 35.58
C GLY A 322 -7.06 -32.31 37.05
N ARG A 323 -8.16 -31.79 37.66
CA ARG A 323 -8.39 -31.56 39.11
C ARG A 323 -7.53 -30.42 39.71
N ARG A 324 -8.01 -29.48 40.53
CA ARG A 324 -9.15 -29.32 41.43
C ARG A 324 -9.64 -27.87 41.39
#